data_AF-A0A2W6NFV0-F1
#
_entry.id   AF-A0A2W6NFV0-F1
#
_cell.length_a   1.000
_cell.length_b   1.000
_cell.length_c   1.000
_cell.angle_alpha   90.00
_cell.angle_beta   90.00
_cell.angle_gamma   90.00
#
_symmetry.space_group_name_H-M   'P 1'
#
loop_
_entity.id
_entity.type
_entity.pdbx_description
1 polymer ?
#
loop_
_entity_poly.entity_id
_entity_poly.type
_entity_poly.pdbx_seq_one_letter_code
_entity_poly.pdbx_strand_id
1 'polypeptide(L)' 'DAWREVVAVAVKQGIPVPGFSSALSYYDSYRTERLPANLLQAQRDYFGAHTFKRVDKEGSFHHNWME' A
#
# COMPACT_ATOMS: atom_id res chain seq x y z
N ASP A 1 -17.83 0.57 12.18
CA ASP A 1 -17.09 0.27 13.43
C ASP A 1 -17.08 -1.20 13.83
N ALA A 2 -18.22 -1.88 13.94
CA ALA A 2 -18.31 -3.30 14.34
C ALA A 2 -17.37 -4.25 13.56
N TRP A 3 -17.20 -4.05 12.25
CA TRP A 3 -16.30 -4.89 11.45
C TRP A 3 -14.83 -4.82 11.89
N ARG A 4 -14.33 -3.63 12.24
CA ARG A 4 -12.96 -3.46 12.75
C ARG A 4 -12.78 -4.13 14.10
N GLU A 5 -13.80 -4.02 14.96
CA GLU A 5 -13.81 -4.66 16.27
C GLU A 5 -13.72 -6.18 16.15
N VAL A 6 -14.53 -6.80 15.29
CA VAL A 6 -14.49 -8.25 15.03
C VAL A 6 -13.09 -8.68 14.57
N VAL A 7 -12.50 -7.97 13.61
CA VAL A 7 -11.13 -8.28 13.13
C VAL A 7 -10.10 -8.13 14.26
N ALA A 8 -10.17 -7.06 15.04
CA ALA A 8 -9.24 -6.81 16.13
C ALA A 8 -9.33 -7.87 17.25
N VAL A 9 -10.54 -8.27 17.65
CA VAL A 9 -10.76 -9.31 18.66
C VAL A 9 -10.28 -10.66 18.13
N ALA A 10 -10.64 -11.04 16.90
CA ALA A 10 -10.23 -12.30 16.31
C ALA A 10 -8.70 -12.44 16.25
N VAL A 11 -7.99 -11.39 15.83
CA VAL A 11 -6.52 -11.36 15.81
C VAL A 11 -5.92 -11.50 17.21
N LYS A 12 -6.44 -10.76 18.20
CA LYS A 12 -5.98 -10.87 19.60
C LYS A 12 -6.17 -12.28 20.19
N GLN A 13 -7.19 -13.00 19.75
CA GLN A 13 -7.52 -14.35 20.21
C GLN A 13 -6.87 -15.45 19.34
N GLY A 14 -6.12 -15.10 18.29
CA GLY A 14 -5.53 -16.08 17.38
C GLY A 14 -6.56 -16.82 16.51
N ILE A 15 -7.76 -16.27 16.34
CA ILE A 15 -8.82 -16.88 15.51
C ILE A 15 -8.64 -16.41 14.06
N PRO A 16 -8.45 -17.34 13.10
CA PRO A 16 -8.23 -16.97 11.71
C PRO A 16 -9.51 -16.43 11.07
N VAL A 17 -9.45 -15.19 10.57
CA VAL A 17 -10.56 -14.51 9.88
C VAL A 17 -10.13 -13.93 8.52
N PRO A 18 -9.52 -14.73 7.62
CA PRO A 18 -8.88 -14.21 6.40
C PRO A 18 -9.84 -13.47 5.46
N GLY A 19 -11.09 -13.91 5.36
CA GLY A 19 -12.10 -13.21 4.56
C GLY A 19 -12.45 -11.83 5.12
N PHE A 20 -12.65 -11.71 6.43
CA PHE A 20 -12.99 -10.44 7.08
C PHE A 20 -11.81 -9.47 7.07
N SER A 21 -10.58 -9.95 7.33
CA SER A 21 -9.40 -9.09 7.32
C SER A 21 -9.06 -8.61 5.92
N SER A 22 -9.12 -9.47 4.89
CA SER A 22 -8.86 -9.09 3.50
C SER A 22 -9.89 -8.11 2.96
N ALA A 23 -11.19 -8.33 3.22
CA ALA A 23 -12.23 -7.42 2.75
C ALA A 23 -12.15 -6.05 3.45
N LEU A 24 -11.74 -6.00 4.73
CA LEU A 24 -11.49 -4.72 5.42
C LEU A 24 -10.29 -3.99 4.81
N SER A 25 -9.18 -4.69 4.59
CA SER A 25 -7.99 -4.15 3.93
C SER A 25 -8.29 -3.64 2.51
N TYR A 26 -9.11 -4.36 1.74
CA TYR A 26 -9.55 -3.95 0.42
C TYR A 26 -10.38 -2.66 0.47
N TYR A 27 -11.39 -2.62 1.34
CA TYR A 27 -12.24 -1.44 1.50
C TYR A 27 -11.42 -0.20 1.88
N ASP A 28 -10.51 -0.35 2.84
CA ASP A 28 -9.63 0.74 3.26
C ASP A 28 -8.65 1.16 2.17
N SER A 29 -8.09 0.21 1.42
CA SER A 29 -7.20 0.53 0.31
C SER A 29 -7.93 1.26 -0.82
N TYR A 30 -9.15 0.82 -1.14
CA TYR A 30 -9.95 1.40 -2.23
C TYR A 30 -10.32 2.86 -1.99
N ARG A 31 -10.69 3.21 -0.74
CA ARG A 31 -11.07 4.58 -0.37
C ARG A 31 -9.88 5.48 0.00
N THR A 32 -8.65 4.95 -0.02
CA THR A 32 -7.44 5.72 0.31
C THR A 32 -6.91 6.37 -0.95
N GLU A 33 -7.02 7.70 -1.04
CA GLU A 33 -6.54 8.48 -2.19
C GLU A 33 -5.04 8.27 -2.46
N ARG A 34 -4.22 8.15 -1.42
CA ARG A 34 -2.76 7.97 -1.52
C ARG A 34 -2.29 6.74 -0.75
N LEU A 35 -1.98 5.68 -1.49
CA LEU A 35 -1.40 4.46 -0.94
C LEU A 35 0.14 4.55 -0.86
N PRO A 36 0.78 3.73 -0.01
CA PRO A 36 2.24 3.70 0.15
C PRO A 36 3.01 3.12 -1.06
N ALA A 37 2.35 2.94 -2.20
CA ALA A 37 2.96 2.44 -3.43
C ALA A 37 4.03 3.38 -4.01
N ASN A 38 4.09 4.64 -3.56
CA ASN A 38 5.18 5.56 -3.87
C ASN A 38 6.55 5.03 -3.40
N LEU A 39 6.62 4.40 -2.22
CA LEU A 39 7.86 3.79 -1.73
C LEU A 39 8.25 2.58 -2.58
N LEU A 40 7.27 1.75 -2.98
CA LEU A 40 7.50 0.63 -3.88
C LEU A 40 8.03 1.10 -5.24
N GLN A 41 7.49 2.19 -5.78
CA GLN A 41 7.99 2.81 -7.01
C GLN A 41 9.42 3.33 -6.85
N ALA A 42 9.74 3.99 -5.73
CA ALA A 42 11.10 4.43 -5.42
C ALA A 42 12.08 3.25 -5.34
N GLN A 43 11.70 2.17 -4.64
CA GLN A 43 12.52 0.95 -4.55
C GLN A 43 12.79 0.34 -5.93
N ARG A 44 11.75 0.17 -6.75
CA ARG A 44 11.87 -0.36 -8.13
C ARG A 44 12.79 0.47 -9.00
N ASP A 45 12.72 1.80 -8.87
CA ASP A 45 13.60 2.70 -9.60
C ASP A 45 15.05 2.61 -9.09
N TYR A 46 15.23 2.50 -7.77
CA TYR A 46 16.55 2.37 -7.12
C TYR A 46 17.32 1.16 -7.62
N PHE A 47 16.75 -0.05 -7.54
CA PHE A 47 17.50 -1.27 -7.86
C PHE A 47 17.46 -1.65 -9.34
N GLY A 48 16.51 -1.12 -10.11
CA GLY A 48 16.17 -1.65 -11.43
C GLY A 48 15.94 -0.61 -12.52
N ALA A 49 16.16 0.68 -12.25
CA ALA A 49 15.92 1.78 -13.19
C ALA A 49 14.53 1.70 -13.86
N HIS A 50 13.53 1.23 -13.11
CA HIS A 50 12.19 0.95 -13.62
C HIS A 50 11.34 2.18 -13.89
N THR A 51 11.83 3.38 -13.55
CA THR A 51 11.14 4.66 -13.66
C THR A 51 9.86 4.76 -12.81
N PHE A 52 9.38 5.98 -12.60
CA PHE A 52 8.12 6.27 -11.92
C PHE A 52 7.46 7.55 -12.46
N LYS A 53 6.17 7.74 -12.13
CA LYS A 53 5.43 8.98 -12.41
C LYS A 53 5.42 9.88 -11.19
N ARG A 54 5.25 11.18 -11.41
CA ARG A 54 5.11 12.18 -10.34
C ARG A 54 3.70 12.75 -10.33
N VAL A 55 3.32 13.34 -9.20
CA VAL A 55 1.99 13.96 -9.01
C VAL A 55 1.96 15.44 -9.45
N ASP A 56 3.12 16.07 -9.58
CA ASP A 56 3.29 17.48 -9.91
C ASP A 56 3.67 17.73 -11.37
N LYS A 57 4.06 16.68 -12.10
CA LYS A 57 4.53 16.79 -13.48
C LYS A 57 4.25 15.53 -14.28
N GLU A 58 3.72 15.72 -15.48
CA GLU A 58 3.53 14.65 -16.47
C GLU A 58 4.87 14.11 -16.98
N GLY A 59 4.91 12.80 -17.25
CA GLY A 59 6.08 12.10 -17.80
C GLY A 59 6.51 10.87 -17.01
N SER A 60 7.63 10.28 -17.43
CA SER A 60 8.32 9.20 -16.74
C SER A 60 9.69 9.68 -16.26
N PHE A 61 10.03 9.34 -15.02
CA PHE A 61 11.20 9.86 -14.32
C PHE A 61 12.05 8.71 -13.78
N HIS A 62 13.36 8.87 -13.85
CA HIS A 62 14.35 8.06 -13.14
C HIS A 62 15.13 8.99 -12.21
N HIS A 63 15.44 8.55 -10.99
CA HIS A 63 16.29 9.29 -10.07
C HIS A 63 17.67 8.64 -9.99
N ASN A 64 18.73 9.45 -9.87
CA ASN A 64 20.06 8.94 -9.58
C ASN A 64 20.20 8.78 -8.06
N TRP A 65 20.13 7.54 -7.57
CA TRP A 65 20.03 7.25 -6.15
C TRP A 65 21.37 7.13 -5.41
N MET A 66 22.48 7.04 -6.14
CA MET A 66 23.83 6.82 -5.59
C MET A 66 24.71 8.08 -5.63
N GLU A 67 24.10 9.24 -5.92
CA GLU A 67 24.74 10.56 -5.82
C GLU A 67 24.72 11.12 -4.40
#